data_AF-A0AAU6MUP0-F1
#
_entry.id   AF-A0AAU6MUP0-F1
#
_cell.length_a   1.000
_cell.length_b   1.000
_cell.length_c   1.000
_cell.angle_alpha   90.00
_cell.angle_beta   90.00
_cell.angle_gamma   90.00
#
_symmetry.space_group_name_H-M   'P 1'
#
loop_
_entity.id
_entity.type
_entity.pdbx_description
1 polymer ?
#
loop_
_entity_poly.entity_id
_entity_poly.type
_entity_poly.pdbx_seq_one_letter_code
_entity_poly.pdbx_strand_id
1 'polypeptide(L)'
;MDLNREPQQMTYAAAEEIRAANHRTLDVKTFYGEDGAIGAAPSNVSSTVDGLATLLERLPQTLEQTSRALQHLEEQQAIRMANGGDPSEGVSVVLRALLNAQQAIVVAHGHMREAAGPLSNMGGYFLDDDELEDVDAAR
;
A
#
# COMPACT_ATOMS: atom_id res chain seq x y z
N MET A 1 -15.38 -5.95 -10.41
CA MET A 1 -14.12 -6.72 -10.26
C MET A 1 -13.94 -7.53 -11.52
N ASP A 2 -12.87 -7.28 -12.27
CA ASP A 2 -12.57 -8.05 -13.48
C ASP A 2 -11.85 -9.35 -13.07
N LEU A 3 -12.57 -10.47 -13.08
CA LEU A 3 -12.06 -11.78 -12.70
C LEU A 3 -11.41 -12.53 -13.87
N ASN A 4 -11.26 -11.89 -15.04
CA ASN A 4 -10.61 -12.50 -16.20
C ASN A 4 -9.08 -12.32 -16.19
N ARG A 5 -8.56 -11.56 -15.22
CA ARG A 5 -7.11 -11.35 -15.04
C ARG A 5 -6.55 -12.41 -14.10
N GLU A 6 -5.33 -12.82 -14.38
CA GLU A 6 -4.61 -13.72 -13.47
C GLU A 6 -4.19 -12.97 -12.19
N PRO A 7 -4.14 -13.65 -11.02
CA PRO A 7 -3.75 -13.03 -9.76
C PRO A 7 -2.43 -12.25 -9.82
N GLN A 8 -1.40 -12.79 -10.48
CA GLN A 8 -0.12 -12.09 -10.66
C GLN A 8 -0.26 -10.78 -11.44
N GLN A 9 -1.15 -10.73 -12.44
CA GLN A 9 -1.37 -9.50 -13.21
C GLN A 9 -2.06 -8.44 -12.36
N MET A 10 -2.94 -8.86 -11.45
CA MET A 10 -3.61 -7.94 -10.52
C MET A 10 -2.62 -7.37 -9.50
N THR A 11 -1.75 -8.21 -8.92
CA THR A 11 -0.77 -7.76 -7.92
C THR A 11 0.29 -6.86 -8.53
N TYR A 12 0.77 -7.12 -9.75
CA TYR A 12 1.66 -6.21 -10.45
C TYR A 12 1.00 -4.85 -10.76
N ALA A 13 -0.25 -4.85 -11.23
CA ALA A 13 -0.94 -3.58 -11.48
C ALA A 13 -1.15 -2.78 -10.18
N ALA A 14 -1.51 -3.44 -9.07
CA ALA A 14 -1.62 -2.77 -7.79
C ALA A 14 -0.28 -2.11 -7.36
N ALA A 15 0.86 -2.77 -7.61
CA ALA A 15 2.17 -2.18 -7.34
C ALA A 15 2.45 -0.93 -8.20
N GLU A 16 2.07 -0.94 -9.48
CA GLU A 16 2.20 0.24 -10.36
C GLU A 16 1.26 1.38 -9.95
N GLU A 17 0.04 1.08 -9.51
CA GLU A 17 -0.87 2.11 -8.96
C GLU A 17 -0.32 2.72 -7.67
N ILE A 18 0.29 1.93 -6.79
CA ILE A 18 1.00 2.45 -5.60
C ILE A 18 2.17 3.34 -6.03
N ARG A 19 2.93 2.95 -7.05
CA ARG A 19 4.01 3.78 -7.60
C ARG A 19 3.47 5.11 -8.14
N ALA A 20 2.37 5.08 -8.88
CA ALA A 20 1.72 6.28 -9.38
C ALA A 20 1.23 7.17 -8.23
N ALA A 21 0.62 6.60 -7.19
CA ALA A 21 0.22 7.30 -5.98
C ALA A 21 1.42 7.97 -5.30
N ASN A 22 2.53 7.25 -5.12
CA ASN A 22 3.78 7.80 -4.55
C ASN A 22 4.34 8.98 -5.34
N HIS A 23 4.18 8.99 -6.67
CA HIS A 23 4.57 10.15 -7.48
C HIS A 23 3.59 11.32 -7.30
N ARG A 24 2.29 11.05 -7.19
CA ARG A 24 1.26 12.08 -7.00
C ARG A 24 1.32 12.73 -5.62
N THR A 25 1.74 12.03 -4.58
CA THR A 25 1.90 12.62 -3.24
C THR A 25 3.05 13.64 -3.16
N LEU A 26 3.97 13.65 -4.14
CA LEU A 26 5.02 14.66 -4.26
C LEU A 26 4.58 15.91 -5.03
N ASP A 27 3.47 15.83 -5.79
CA ASP A 27 2.95 16.95 -6.55
C ASP A 27 2.08 17.84 -5.67
N VAL A 28 2.61 19.02 -5.34
CA VAL A 28 1.97 19.99 -4.44
C VAL A 28 0.56 20.35 -4.94
N LYS A 29 0.37 20.55 -6.24
CA LYS A 29 -0.95 20.94 -6.79
C LYS A 29 -1.97 19.82 -6.67
N THR A 30 -1.56 18.59 -7.00
CA THR A 30 -2.50 17.45 -6.98
C THR A 30 -2.82 17.00 -5.57
N PHE A 31 -1.84 17.00 -4.66
CA PHE A 31 -2.02 16.44 -3.32
C PHE A 31 -2.47 17.48 -2.28
N TYR A 32 -2.04 18.74 -2.42
CA TYR A 32 -2.35 19.81 -1.47
C TYR A 32 -3.43 20.79 -1.95
N GLY A 33 -3.84 20.74 -3.23
CA GLY A 33 -4.87 21.61 -3.83
C GLY A 33 -4.32 22.56 -4.90
N GLU A 34 -5.19 23.03 -5.81
CA GLU A 34 -4.86 24.11 -6.76
C GLU A 34 -4.73 25.45 -6.04
N ASP A 35 -3.84 26.31 -6.54
CA ASP A 35 -3.72 27.73 -6.22
C ASP A 35 -3.74 28.08 -4.71
N GLY A 36 -2.92 27.39 -3.91
CA GLY A 36 -2.71 27.76 -2.51
C GLY A 36 -3.84 27.36 -1.56
N ALA A 37 -4.87 26.67 -2.04
CA ALA A 37 -5.94 26.10 -1.22
C ALA A 37 -5.47 24.84 -0.47
N ILE A 38 -4.53 25.00 0.47
CA ILE A 38 -4.05 23.98 1.43
C ILE A 38 -5.23 23.35 2.21
N GLY A 39 -6.39 24.03 2.23
CA GLY A 39 -7.68 23.56 2.70
C GLY A 39 -8.03 22.10 2.37
N ALA A 40 -7.69 21.63 1.16
CA ALA A 40 -7.98 20.28 0.70
C ALA A 40 -6.91 19.24 1.08
N ALA A 41 -5.72 19.66 1.50
CA ALA A 41 -4.61 18.75 1.78
C ALA A 41 -4.94 17.73 2.89
N PRO A 42 -5.57 18.11 4.03
CA PRO A 42 -5.86 17.14 5.09
C PRO A 42 -6.84 16.04 4.68
N SER A 43 -7.85 16.34 3.85
CA SER A 43 -8.80 15.34 3.37
C SER A 43 -8.15 14.37 2.38
N ASN A 44 -7.25 14.86 1.52
CA ASN A 44 -6.46 14.02 0.61
C ASN A 44 -5.49 13.10 1.37
N VAL A 45 -4.82 13.62 2.40
CA VAL A 45 -3.94 12.82 3.29
C VAL A 45 -4.76 11.75 4.02
N SER A 46 -5.90 12.12 4.61
CA SER A 46 -6.79 11.17 5.29
C SER A 46 -7.23 10.06 4.34
N SER A 47 -7.73 10.42 3.16
CA SER A 47 -8.20 9.46 2.14
C SER A 47 -7.08 8.52 1.67
N THR A 48 -5.85 9.03 1.57
CA THR A 48 -4.68 8.23 1.20
C THR A 48 -4.33 7.24 2.30
N VAL A 49 -4.34 7.65 3.56
CA VAL A 49 -4.10 6.76 4.70
C VAL A 49 -5.17 5.68 4.81
N ASP A 50 -6.45 6.02 4.60
CA ASP A 50 -7.54 5.04 4.57
C ASP A 50 -7.39 4.03 3.42
N GLY A 51 -6.94 4.50 2.24
CA GLY A 51 -6.61 3.64 1.11
C GLY A 51 -5.49 2.65 1.45
N LEU A 52 -4.42 3.12 2.08
CA LEU A 52 -3.30 2.28 2.54
C LEU A 52 -3.75 1.28 3.61
N ALA A 53 -4.58 1.70 4.58
CA ALA A 53 -5.14 0.82 5.59
C ALA A 53 -5.96 -0.30 4.95
N THR A 54 -6.79 0.03 3.96
CA THR A 54 -7.59 -0.95 3.21
C THR A 54 -6.72 -1.96 2.45
N LEU A 55 -5.59 -1.53 1.88
CA LEU A 55 -4.64 -2.44 1.24
C LEU A 55 -4.04 -3.41 2.27
N LEU A 56 -3.59 -2.90 3.42
CA LEU A 56 -3.01 -3.71 4.49
C LEU A 56 -4.03 -4.65 5.14
N GLU A 57 -5.32 -4.32 5.14
CA GLU A 57 -6.38 -5.22 5.60
C GLU A 57 -6.53 -6.44 4.68
N ARG A 58 -6.39 -6.25 3.36
CA ARG A 58 -6.66 -7.29 2.35
C ARG A 58 -5.45 -8.16 2.01
N LEU A 59 -4.25 -7.59 2.03
CA LEU A 59 -3.01 -8.29 1.67
C LEU A 59 -2.76 -9.60 2.43
N PRO A 60 -3.04 -9.73 3.75
CA PRO A 60 -2.80 -10.96 4.49
C PRO A 60 -3.51 -12.18 3.89
N GLN A 61 -4.75 -11.99 3.41
CA GLN A 61 -5.51 -13.07 2.78
C GLN A 61 -4.83 -13.57 1.50
N THR A 62 -4.32 -12.66 0.65
CA THR A 62 -3.58 -13.01 -0.56
C THR A 62 -2.30 -13.78 -0.23
N LEU A 63 -1.58 -13.38 0.82
CA LEU A 63 -0.38 -14.09 1.28
C LEU A 63 -0.72 -15.49 1.81
N GLU A 64 -1.81 -15.63 2.56
CA GLU A 64 -2.27 -16.94 3.06
C GLU A 64 -2.62 -17.88 1.90
N GLN A 65 -3.36 -17.40 0.91
CA GLN A 65 -3.71 -18.18 -0.29
C GLN A 65 -2.47 -18.58 -1.09
N THR A 66 -1.47 -17.69 -1.19
CA THR A 66 -0.18 -17.98 -1.84
C THR A 66 0.59 -19.06 -1.08
N SER A 67 0.63 -18.99 0.26
CA SER A 67 1.26 -20.04 1.09
C SER A 67 0.61 -21.41 0.89
N ARG A 68 -0.74 -21.46 0.87
CA ARG A 68 -1.47 -22.72 0.63
C ARG A 68 -1.20 -23.30 -0.75
N ALA A 69 -1.15 -22.45 -1.78
CA ALA A 69 -0.79 -22.89 -3.13
C ALA A 69 0.62 -23.47 -3.20
N LEU A 70 1.58 -22.85 -2.50
CA LEU A 70 2.96 -23.36 -2.43
C LEU A 70 3.05 -24.71 -1.71
N GLN A 71 2.36 -24.86 -0.58
CA GLN A 71 2.27 -26.14 0.14
C GLN A 71 1.69 -27.24 -0.73
N HIS A 72 0.63 -26.95 -1.47
CA HIS A 72 0.02 -27.90 -2.38
C HIS A 72 0.99 -28.36 -3.49
N LEU A 73 1.78 -27.44 -4.05
CA LEU A 73 2.81 -27.77 -5.04
C LEU A 73 3.95 -28.61 -4.44
N GLU A 74 4.32 -28.36 -3.17
CA GLU A 74 5.30 -29.17 -2.44
C GLU A 74 4.79 -30.60 -2.21
N GLU A 75 3.55 -30.74 -1.72
CA GLU A 75 2.90 -32.04 -1.49
C GLU A 75 2.81 -32.89 -2.77
N GLN A 76 2.63 -32.24 -3.92
CA GLN A 76 2.61 -32.88 -5.23
C GLN A 76 4.01 -33.18 -5.81
N GLN A 77 5.08 -32.81 -5.10
CA GLN A 77 6.45 -32.88 -5.59
C GLN A 77 6.64 -32.18 -6.95
N ALA A 78 5.88 -31.10 -7.18
CA ALA A 78 5.85 -30.36 -8.45
C ALA A 78 6.94 -29.28 -8.55
N ILE A 79 7.73 -29.09 -7.50
CA ILE A 79 8.73 -28.02 -7.36
C ILE A 79 10.12 -28.58 -7.64
N ARG A 80 10.89 -27.87 -8.49
CA ARG A 80 12.31 -28.11 -8.70
C ARG A 80 13.11 -26.84 -8.48
N MET A 81 14.29 -26.96 -7.90
CA MET A 81 15.22 -25.84 -7.72
C MET A 81 16.15 -25.72 -8.92
N ALA A 82 16.22 -24.54 -9.54
CA ALA A 82 17.07 -24.31 -10.70
C ALA A 82 18.58 -24.39 -10.38
N ASN A 83 18.95 -24.14 -9.13
CA ASN A 83 20.32 -24.19 -8.63
C ASN A 83 20.72 -25.58 -8.08
N GLY A 84 19.84 -26.59 -8.18
CA GLY A 84 20.08 -27.94 -7.64
C GLY A 84 19.95 -28.09 -6.12
N GLY A 85 19.47 -27.07 -5.41
CA GLY A 85 19.17 -27.16 -3.97
C GLY A 85 17.96 -28.02 -3.65
N ASP A 86 17.71 -28.27 -2.36
CA ASP A 86 16.54 -29.01 -1.88
C ASP A 86 15.25 -28.17 -2.03
N PRO A 87 14.25 -28.65 -2.80
CA PRO A 87 12.95 -27.97 -2.92
C PRO A 87 12.26 -27.71 -1.58
N SER A 88 12.34 -28.65 -0.63
CA SER A 88 11.65 -28.51 0.66
C SER A 88 12.28 -27.43 1.55
N GLU A 89 13.60 -27.28 1.49
CA GLU A 89 14.29 -26.16 2.13
C GLU A 89 13.84 -24.82 1.52
N GLY A 90 13.78 -24.74 0.18
CA GLY A 90 13.31 -23.54 -0.53
C GLY A 90 11.87 -23.17 -0.16
N VAL A 91 10.96 -24.14 -0.12
CA VAL A 91 9.56 -23.92 0.28
C VAL A 91 9.46 -23.44 1.71
N SER A 92 10.17 -24.08 2.64
CA SER A 92 10.19 -23.69 4.06
C SER A 92 10.64 -22.24 4.27
N VAL A 93 11.66 -21.79 3.53
CA VAL A 93 12.13 -20.39 3.56
C VAL A 93 11.03 -19.44 3.08
N VAL A 94 10.38 -19.75 1.96
CA VAL A 94 9.31 -18.90 1.40
C VAL A 94 8.11 -18.83 2.35
N LEU A 95 7.65 -19.97 2.87
CA LEU A 95 6.51 -20.01 3.81
C LEU A 95 6.79 -19.18 5.07
N ARG A 96 8.01 -19.26 5.61
CA ARG A 96 8.43 -18.44 6.75
C ARG A 96 8.43 -16.96 6.41
N ALA A 97 8.93 -16.58 5.24
CA ALA A 97 8.93 -15.19 4.78
C ALA A 97 7.50 -14.64 4.62
N LEU A 98 6.59 -15.43 4.03
CA LEU A 98 5.18 -15.07 3.87
C LEU A 98 4.47 -14.91 5.22
N LEU A 99 4.73 -15.80 6.18
CA LEU A 99 4.19 -15.70 7.55
C LEU A 99 4.68 -14.42 8.26
N ASN A 100 5.99 -14.15 8.17
CA ASN A 100 6.57 -12.94 8.77
C ASN A 100 5.98 -11.67 8.13
N ALA A 101 5.78 -11.66 6.80
CA ALA A 101 5.14 -10.56 6.10
C ALA A 101 3.69 -10.34 6.57
N GLN A 102 2.90 -11.41 6.73
CA GLN A 102 1.53 -11.31 7.27
C GLN A 102 1.50 -10.66 8.65
N GLN A 103 2.38 -11.08 9.56
CA GLN A 103 2.45 -10.50 10.91
C GLN A 103 2.83 -9.02 10.87
N ALA A 104 3.81 -8.65 10.05
CA ALA A 104 4.24 -7.26 9.88
C ALA A 104 3.10 -6.38 9.30
N ILE A 105 2.33 -6.91 8.35
CA ILE A 105 1.18 -6.20 7.75
C ILE A 105 0.09 -5.94 8.79
N VAL A 106 -0.21 -6.91 9.67
CA VAL A 106 -1.20 -6.72 10.75
C VAL A 106 -0.78 -5.59 11.69
N VAL A 107 0.51 -5.53 12.05
CA VAL A 107 1.07 -4.44 12.88
C VAL A 107 0.97 -3.10 12.15
N ALA A 108 1.38 -3.06 10.88
CA ALA A 108 1.29 -1.85 10.05
C ALA A 108 -0.16 -1.35 9.89
N HIS A 109 -1.12 -2.26 9.70
CA HIS A 109 -2.54 -1.92 9.63
C HIS A 109 -3.04 -1.29 10.94
N GLY A 110 -2.60 -1.82 12.09
CA GLY A 110 -2.89 -1.23 13.41
C GLY A 110 -2.41 0.22 13.52
N HIS A 111 -1.17 0.50 13.08
CA HIS A 111 -0.63 1.87 13.08
C HIS A 111 -1.35 2.79 12.09
N MET A 112 -1.74 2.31 10.91
CA MET A 112 -2.51 3.11 9.95
C MET A 112 -3.89 3.48 10.50
N ARG A 113 -4.55 2.54 11.18
CA ARG A 113 -5.82 2.78 11.88
C ARG A 113 -5.68 3.83 12.99
N GLU A 114 -4.59 3.79 13.74
CA GLU A 114 -4.27 4.79 14.76
C GLU A 114 -4.06 6.18 14.14
N ALA A 115 -3.35 6.26 13.02
CA ALA A 115 -3.14 7.50 12.28
C ALA A 115 -4.43 8.07 11.66
N ALA A 116 -5.33 7.21 11.16
CA ALA A 116 -6.60 7.62 10.56
C ALA A 116 -7.52 8.36 11.56
N GLY A 117 -7.45 8.02 12.86
CA GLY A 117 -8.28 8.64 13.89
C GLY A 117 -8.14 10.17 13.94
N PRO A 118 -6.95 10.72 14.24
CA PRO A 118 -6.71 12.16 14.19
C PRO A 118 -6.93 12.76 12.80
N LEU A 119 -6.50 12.08 11.72
CA LEU A 119 -6.62 12.58 10.35
C LEU A 119 -8.05 12.86 9.93
N SER A 120 -9.01 12.02 10.35
CA SER A 120 -10.44 12.22 10.06
C SER A 120 -11.02 13.52 10.61
N ASN A 121 -10.33 14.14 11.59
CA ASN A 121 -10.73 15.39 12.23
C ASN A 121 -9.88 16.59 11.79
N MET A 122 -8.86 16.38 10.93
CA MET A 122 -8.05 17.46 10.40
C MET A 122 -8.77 18.14 9.23
N GLY A 123 -9.05 19.43 9.37
CA GLY A 123 -9.48 20.30 8.28
C GLY A 123 -8.33 21.22 7.88
N GLY A 124 -8.26 21.59 6.60
CA GLY A 124 -7.30 22.60 6.15
C GLY A 124 -7.86 24.01 6.32
N TYR A 125 -6.98 24.98 6.51
CA TYR A 125 -7.35 26.39 6.47
C TYR A 125 -7.52 26.84 5.02
N PHE A 126 -8.54 27.65 4.76
CA PHE A 126 -8.62 28.43 3.53
C PHE A 126 -7.78 29.69 3.76
N LEU A 127 -6.71 29.85 2.99
CA LEU A 127 -5.95 31.10 2.95
C LEU A 127 -6.71 32.06 2.03
N ASP A 128 -6.86 33.32 2.45
CA ASP A 128 -7.39 34.37 1.58
C ASP A 128 -6.29 34.79 0.57
N ASP A 129 -6.67 35.36 -0.58
CA ASP A 129 -5.76 35.70 -1.68
C ASP A 129 -4.53 36.54 -1.26
N ASP A 130 -4.66 37.38 -0.22
CA ASP A 130 -3.59 38.22 0.32
C ASP A 130 -2.50 37.42 1.09
N GLU A 131 -2.81 36.22 1.59
CA GLU A 131 -1.86 35.37 2.33
C GLU A 131 -1.06 34.42 1.42
N LEU A 132 -1.46 34.29 0.15
CA LEU A 132 -0.80 33.41 -0.83
C LEU A 132 0.49 34.02 -1.41
N GLU A 133 0.58 35.36 -1.52
CA GLU A 133 1.77 36.06 -2.02
C GLU A 133 2.98 35.94 -1.06
N ASP A 134 2.75 35.85 0.24
CA ASP A 134 3.81 35.72 1.26
C ASP A 134 4.41 34.31 1.31
N VAL A 135 3.66 33.26 0.94
CA VAL A 135 4.14 31.87 0.95
C VAL A 135 5.08 31.58 -0.22
N ASP A 136 4.83 32.18 -1.39
CA ASP A 136 5.71 32.06 -2.56
C ASP A 136 6.98 32.91 -2.43
N ALA A 137 6.95 34.01 -1.66
CA ALA A 137 8.14 34.84 -1.38
C ALA A 137 9.14 34.20 -0.38
N ALA A 138 8.72 33.15 0.33
CA ALA A 138 9.51 32.47 1.37
C ALA A 138 10.23 31.19 0.89
N ARG A 139 10.17 30.86 -0.41
CA ARG A 139 10.82 29.71 -1.04
C ARG A 139 12.05 30.09 -1.87
#